data_AF-A0A3L7Y9G3-F1
#
_entry.id   AF-A0A3L7Y9G3-F1
#
_cell.length_a   1.000
_cell.length_b   1.000
_cell.length_c   1.000
_cell.angle_alpha   90.00
_cell.angle_beta   90.00
_cell.angle_gamma   90.00
#
_symmetry.space_group_name_H-M   'P 1'
#
loop_
_entity.id
_entity.type
_entity.pdbx_description
1 polymer ?
#
loop_
_entity_poly.entity_id
_entity_poly.type
_entity_poly.pdbx_seq_one_letter_code
_entity_poly.pdbx_strand_id
1 'polypeptide(L)'
;MNIQSEIRKGSYFDSVVLMQLQRALLQLPGVLDAGVVMATAANCTLLEQSGLLTESAGGAAADDTLIVVKAESENAARLALAQVDSLLNRKRAAVDAEFRPRSLEAAVRLLPAAGWVLISVPGRFAADVARAALKLRKHVFLYSDNVALEDEIELKQTARAQGLLLLGPDCGTAIVNGIGLGFANRVRRGAVGIVGASGTGLQTVASRVHQLGAGVAHALGTGGRDLHASVGAITAHQTLDLLARDPATQVIVLISKPPAPEVAARLLSAAQACGKPVVVDFIGYPAPARQLGNLHFATSLNEAAELAVSRLAGSSQPALPPASALTGKWLRGLFSGGTLAYEAMLVLQTTLHPLFSNAPVHKSQQLADALHSQAHTLLDMGGDEFTVGRLHPLLDNDLRLRRIKQEAADPQVGMILLDVVLGEGVHPDPAAELAPVIAASRRSGLEFVVILIGTEEDPQDMQSQQARLEAAGCRLFTNPSAALAYVCSRFGPATAPAAVPVELTALTQPMAALNAGVESFYNSMVAQGAQCLQLDWRPPAAGNAKLADVLAKMNKR
;
A
#
# COMPACT_ATOMS: atom_id res chain seq x y z
N MET A 1 16.31 45.11 -20.63
CA MET A 1 16.58 44.37 -19.38
C MET A 1 17.84 43.54 -19.60
N ASN A 2 18.80 43.57 -18.69
CA ASN A 2 20.09 42.87 -18.87
C ASN A 2 19.97 41.43 -18.32
N ILE A 3 19.34 40.56 -19.11
CA ILE A 3 19.14 39.14 -18.78
C ILE A 3 20.00 38.30 -19.71
N GLN A 4 20.80 37.40 -19.13
CA GLN A 4 21.63 36.45 -19.86
C GLN A 4 21.29 35.04 -19.41
N SER A 5 21.40 34.07 -20.31
CA SER A 5 21.16 32.66 -20.02
C SER A 5 22.27 31.76 -20.54
N GLU A 6 22.50 30.67 -19.83
CA GLU A 6 23.44 29.61 -20.16
C GLU A 6 22.70 28.26 -20.06
N ILE A 7 22.78 27.46 -21.13
CA ILE A 7 22.24 26.09 -21.14
C ILE A 7 23.42 25.13 -20.99
N ARG A 8 23.38 24.31 -19.94
CA ARG A 8 24.35 23.24 -19.74
C ARG A 8 23.75 21.90 -20.16
N LYS A 9 24.20 21.43 -21.32
CA LYS A 9 23.70 20.20 -21.93
C LYS A 9 24.15 18.96 -21.19
N GLY A 10 23.20 18.08 -20.84
CA GLY A 10 23.52 16.76 -20.28
C GLY A 10 24.12 16.77 -18.87
N SER A 11 24.18 17.93 -18.21
CA SER A 11 24.59 18.06 -16.82
C SER A 11 23.36 18.06 -15.92
N TYR A 12 23.22 17.05 -15.07
CA TYR A 12 22.20 16.96 -14.06
C TYR A 12 22.75 17.42 -12.70
N PHE A 13 22.08 18.38 -12.10
CA PHE A 13 22.29 18.77 -10.71
C PHE A 13 20.97 18.59 -9.95
N ASP A 14 21.04 18.15 -8.70
CA ASP A 14 19.84 18.06 -7.88
C ASP A 14 19.30 19.45 -7.54
N SER A 15 18.01 19.53 -7.18
CA SER A 15 17.34 20.81 -6.88
C SER A 15 18.02 21.57 -5.73
N VAL A 16 18.70 20.89 -4.81
CA VAL A 16 19.42 21.55 -3.70
C VAL A 16 20.67 22.24 -4.21
N VAL A 17 21.43 21.58 -5.10
CA VAL A 17 22.59 22.16 -5.78
C VAL A 17 22.17 23.35 -6.63
N LEU A 18 21.10 23.21 -7.41
CA LEU A 18 20.55 24.28 -8.24
C LEU A 18 20.11 25.49 -7.38
N MET A 19 19.36 25.26 -6.30
CA MET A 19 18.93 26.31 -5.37
C MET A 19 20.12 26.98 -4.65
N GLN A 20 21.15 26.22 -4.28
CA GLN A 20 22.36 26.77 -3.66
C GLN A 20 23.14 27.63 -4.66
N LEU A 21 23.27 27.16 -5.91
CA LEU A 21 23.87 27.93 -6.99
C LEU A 21 23.09 29.22 -7.25
N GLN A 22 21.76 29.15 -7.33
CA GLN A 22 20.90 30.32 -7.45
C GLN A 22 21.13 31.33 -6.32
N ARG A 23 21.13 30.87 -5.06
CA ARG A 23 21.41 31.72 -3.90
C ARG A 23 22.81 32.34 -3.97
N ALA A 24 23.81 31.57 -4.38
CA ALA A 24 25.18 32.07 -4.52
C ALA A 24 25.29 33.13 -5.62
N LEU A 25 24.60 32.95 -6.76
CA LEU A 25 24.52 33.93 -7.83
C LEU A 25 23.83 35.22 -7.36
N LEU A 26 22.76 35.13 -6.57
CA LEU A 26 22.07 36.28 -5.98
C LEU A 26 22.93 37.09 -4.99
N GLN A 27 24.01 36.51 -4.47
CA GLN A 27 24.95 37.22 -3.59
C GLN A 27 26.07 37.94 -4.36
N LEU A 28 26.13 37.80 -5.68
CA LEU A 28 27.16 38.46 -6.49
C LEU A 28 26.80 39.94 -6.73
N PRO A 29 27.79 40.86 -6.67
CA PRO A 29 27.54 42.29 -6.92
C PRO A 29 26.88 42.54 -8.29
N GLY A 30 25.82 43.34 -8.29
CA GLY A 30 25.10 43.75 -9.50
C GLY A 30 24.12 42.72 -10.05
N VAL A 31 23.92 41.57 -9.40
CA VAL A 31 22.85 40.61 -9.73
C VAL A 31 21.55 41.03 -9.05
N LEU A 32 20.49 41.17 -9.84
CA LEU A 32 19.15 41.57 -9.38
C LEU A 32 18.24 40.36 -9.15
N ASP A 33 18.38 39.34 -9.99
CA ASP A 33 17.60 38.10 -9.90
C ASP A 33 18.33 36.97 -10.64
N ALA A 34 18.05 35.72 -10.29
CA ALA A 34 18.64 34.56 -10.94
C ALA A 34 17.67 33.37 -10.90
N GLY A 35 17.63 32.61 -11.99
CA GLY A 35 16.89 31.35 -12.10
C GLY A 35 17.83 30.22 -12.45
N VAL A 36 17.88 29.17 -11.63
CA VAL A 36 18.73 28.00 -11.87
C VAL A 36 17.86 26.76 -11.73
N VAL A 37 17.51 26.15 -12.86
CA VAL A 37 16.50 25.08 -12.93
C VAL A 37 16.90 24.02 -13.94
N MET A 38 16.34 22.81 -13.79
CA MET A 38 16.23 21.90 -14.93
C MET A 38 15.21 22.47 -15.91
N ALA A 39 15.47 22.45 -17.22
CA ALA A 39 14.64 23.07 -18.24
C ALA A 39 13.34 22.28 -18.57
N THR A 40 12.65 21.79 -17.55
CA THR A 40 11.33 21.16 -17.68
C THR A 40 10.29 22.19 -18.10
N ALA A 41 9.21 21.75 -18.76
CA ALA A 41 8.14 22.66 -19.20
C ALA A 41 7.59 23.51 -18.03
N ALA A 42 7.33 22.90 -16.87
CA ALA A 42 6.85 23.59 -15.69
C ALA A 42 7.84 24.66 -15.18
N ASN A 43 9.14 24.34 -15.12
CA ASN A 43 10.16 25.28 -14.66
C ASN A 43 10.37 26.44 -15.65
N CYS A 44 10.30 26.15 -16.96
CA CYS A 44 10.36 27.19 -18.00
C CYS A 44 9.16 28.13 -17.87
N THR A 45 7.95 27.63 -17.63
CA THR A 45 6.76 28.46 -17.35
C THR A 45 6.96 29.33 -16.11
N LEU A 46 7.57 28.79 -15.03
CA LEU A 46 7.87 29.58 -13.83
C LEU A 46 8.88 30.71 -14.09
N LEU A 47 9.91 30.45 -14.90
CA LEU A 47 10.88 31.48 -15.31
C LEU A 47 10.24 32.54 -16.21
N GLU A 48 9.31 32.15 -17.07
CA GLU A 48 8.56 33.07 -17.93
C GLU A 48 7.67 34.01 -17.10
N GLN A 49 6.91 33.45 -16.15
CA GLN A 49 6.08 34.23 -15.21
C GLN A 49 6.91 35.19 -14.35
N SER A 50 8.16 34.81 -14.05
CA SER A 50 9.10 35.65 -13.29
C SER A 50 9.83 36.69 -14.16
N GLY A 51 9.57 36.73 -15.47
CA GLY A 51 10.22 37.63 -16.41
C GLY A 51 11.71 37.35 -16.60
N LEU A 52 12.13 36.10 -16.39
CA LEU A 52 13.52 35.63 -16.48
C LEU A 52 13.78 34.79 -17.74
N LEU A 53 12.75 34.22 -18.37
CA LEU A 53 12.95 33.40 -19.57
C LEU A 53 13.39 34.28 -20.76
N THR A 54 14.46 33.86 -21.44
CA THR A 54 15.03 34.53 -22.62
C THR A 54 14.81 33.69 -23.87
N GLU A 55 14.79 34.28 -25.07
CA GLU A 55 14.65 33.53 -26.34
C GLU A 55 15.74 32.47 -26.51
N SER A 56 16.95 32.72 -26.00
CA SER A 56 18.07 31.77 -26.00
C SER A 56 17.85 30.54 -25.10
N ALA A 57 16.85 30.55 -24.21
CA ALA A 57 16.49 29.42 -23.37
C ALA A 57 15.59 28.38 -24.10
N GLY A 58 14.99 28.73 -25.25
CA GLY A 58 14.03 27.88 -25.97
C GLY A 58 14.62 26.60 -26.60
N GLY A 59 15.94 26.45 -26.62
CA GLY A 59 16.64 25.28 -27.17
C GLY A 59 17.03 24.21 -26.15
N ALA A 60 16.67 24.38 -24.87
CA ALA A 60 17.02 23.45 -23.80
C ALA A 60 16.07 22.23 -23.77
N ALA A 61 16.62 21.02 -23.66
CA ALA A 61 15.85 19.83 -23.37
C ALA A 61 15.50 19.75 -21.89
N ALA A 62 14.48 18.97 -21.50
CA ALA A 62 14.00 18.88 -20.12
C ALA A 62 15.08 18.46 -19.08
N ASP A 63 16.16 17.84 -19.54
CA ASP A 63 17.32 17.41 -18.76
C ASP A 63 18.53 18.33 -18.81
N ASP A 64 18.45 19.44 -19.53
CA ASP A 64 19.47 20.46 -19.49
C ASP A 64 19.29 21.34 -18.25
N THR A 65 20.41 21.80 -17.70
CA THR A 65 20.37 22.82 -16.65
C THR A 65 20.33 24.19 -17.31
N LEU A 66 19.28 24.96 -17.03
CA LEU A 66 19.11 26.34 -17.47
C LEU A 66 19.48 27.28 -16.33
N ILE A 67 20.45 28.15 -16.59
CA ILE A 67 20.91 29.19 -15.68
C ILE A 67 20.57 30.52 -16.32
N VAL A 68 19.83 31.36 -15.62
CA VAL A 68 19.45 32.70 -16.04
C VAL A 68 19.90 33.69 -14.98
N VAL A 69 20.55 34.77 -15.39
CA VAL A 69 20.94 35.87 -14.51
C VAL A 69 20.38 37.18 -15.06
N LYS A 70 19.66 37.91 -14.21
CA LYS A 70 19.23 39.29 -14.44
C LYS A 70 20.09 40.21 -13.58
N ALA A 71 20.70 41.21 -14.20
CA ALA A 71 21.67 42.08 -13.53
C ALA A 71 21.45 43.57 -13.86
N GLU A 72 22.13 44.45 -13.13
CA GLU A 72 22.13 45.91 -13.36
C GLU A 72 22.78 46.27 -14.71
N SER A 73 23.76 45.48 -15.16
CA SER A 73 24.46 45.63 -16.44
C SER A 73 24.69 44.28 -17.12
N GLU A 74 24.86 44.29 -18.44
CA GLU A 74 25.21 43.07 -19.20
C GLU A 74 26.55 42.48 -18.74
N ASN A 75 27.50 43.34 -18.36
CA ASN A 75 28.79 42.92 -17.83
C ASN A 75 28.65 42.20 -16.49
N ALA A 76 27.78 42.68 -15.60
CA ALA A 76 27.50 42.01 -14.32
C ALA A 76 26.84 40.63 -14.51
N ALA A 77 25.90 40.50 -15.46
CA ALA A 77 25.29 39.20 -15.79
C ALA A 77 26.33 38.20 -16.33
N ARG A 78 27.22 38.66 -17.23
CA ARG A 78 28.29 37.83 -17.81
C ARG A 78 29.32 37.38 -16.76
N LEU A 79 29.72 38.28 -15.86
CA LEU A 79 30.63 37.97 -14.76
C LEU A 79 30.01 36.96 -13.79
N ALA A 80 28.71 37.07 -13.52
CA ALA A 80 27.99 36.11 -12.68
C ALA A 80 27.95 34.71 -13.30
N LEU A 81 27.63 34.61 -14.60
CA LEU A 81 27.68 33.33 -15.33
C LEU A 81 29.11 32.73 -15.34
N ALA A 82 30.14 33.54 -15.52
CA ALA A 82 31.54 33.08 -15.47
C ALA A 82 31.95 32.50 -14.10
N GLN A 83 31.24 32.85 -13.01
CA GLN A 83 31.49 32.31 -11.67
C GLN A 83 30.79 30.97 -11.41
N VAL A 84 29.87 30.54 -12.28
CA VAL A 84 29.08 29.30 -12.07
C VAL A 84 29.98 28.09 -11.83
N ASP A 85 31.02 27.90 -12.64
CA ASP A 85 31.92 26.75 -12.47
C ASP A 85 32.70 26.81 -11.16
N SER A 86 33.14 28.00 -10.76
CA SER A 86 33.81 28.21 -9.47
C SER A 86 32.87 27.92 -8.31
N LEU A 87 31.62 28.40 -8.38
CA LEU A 87 30.60 28.18 -7.35
C LEU A 87 30.18 26.72 -7.24
N LEU A 88 30.08 26.00 -8.36
CA LEU A 88 29.85 24.56 -8.39
C LEU A 88 31.06 23.76 -7.88
N ASN A 89 32.28 24.18 -8.23
CA ASN A 89 33.51 23.46 -7.86
C ASN A 89 34.04 23.78 -6.45
N ARG A 90 33.68 24.92 -5.85
CA ARG A 90 34.09 25.30 -4.47
C ARG A 90 33.68 24.26 -3.43
N LYS A 91 32.64 23.47 -3.73
CA LYS A 91 32.20 22.33 -2.91
C LYS A 91 32.92 21.01 -3.26
N ARG A 92 33.23 20.76 -4.54
CA ARG A 92 33.98 19.55 -4.96
C ARG A 92 35.35 19.46 -4.31
N ALA A 93 36.07 20.58 -4.22
CA ALA A 93 37.42 20.62 -3.64
C ALA A 93 37.47 20.31 -2.13
N ALA A 94 36.36 20.43 -1.40
CA ALA A 94 36.29 20.02 0.01
C ALA A 94 35.97 18.52 0.20
N VAL A 95 35.61 17.81 -0.88
CA VAL A 95 35.09 16.43 -0.87
C VAL A 95 35.99 15.45 -1.64
N ASP A 96 36.98 15.95 -2.41
CA ASP A 96 37.84 15.18 -3.33
C ASP A 96 38.87 14.22 -2.68
N ALA A 97 38.74 13.88 -1.39
CA ALA A 97 39.62 12.91 -0.73
C ALA A 97 39.15 11.44 -0.87
N GLU A 98 37.91 11.19 -1.31
CA GLU A 98 37.32 9.84 -1.29
C GLU A 98 36.87 9.37 -2.69
N PHE A 99 37.44 8.24 -3.15
CA PHE A 99 37.12 7.64 -4.45
C PHE A 99 35.64 7.22 -4.50
N ARG A 100 34.90 7.68 -5.53
CA ARG A 100 33.48 7.33 -5.74
C ARG A 100 33.29 6.45 -6.98
N PRO A 101 32.69 5.25 -6.87
CA PRO A 101 32.41 4.41 -8.02
C PRO A 101 31.36 5.03 -8.93
N ARG A 102 31.49 4.81 -10.24
CA ARG A 102 30.53 5.29 -11.25
C ARG A 102 29.42 4.29 -11.59
N SER A 103 29.59 3.01 -11.23
CA SER A 103 28.60 1.96 -11.47
C SER A 103 28.27 1.20 -10.19
N LEU A 104 27.08 0.59 -10.17
CA LEU A 104 26.63 -0.23 -9.04
C LEU A 104 27.51 -1.47 -8.85
N GLU A 105 28.00 -2.08 -9.93
CA GLU A 105 28.87 -3.25 -9.88
C GLU A 105 30.20 -2.94 -9.17
N ALA A 106 30.81 -1.80 -9.50
CA ALA A 106 32.02 -1.34 -8.83
C ALA A 106 31.74 -1.01 -7.35
N ALA A 107 30.60 -0.36 -7.08
CA ALA A 107 30.19 0.00 -5.73
C ALA A 107 29.94 -1.23 -4.83
N VAL A 108 29.31 -2.28 -5.36
CA VAL A 108 29.09 -3.55 -4.64
C VAL A 108 30.42 -4.23 -4.29
N ARG A 109 31.47 -4.11 -5.12
CA ARG A 109 32.79 -4.66 -4.79
C ARG A 109 33.46 -3.91 -3.63
N LEU A 110 33.24 -2.59 -3.55
CA LEU A 110 33.79 -1.75 -2.49
C LEU A 110 33.02 -1.87 -1.17
N LEU A 111 31.70 -2.06 -1.24
CA LEU A 111 30.83 -2.28 -0.09
C LEU A 111 29.95 -3.53 -0.29
N PRO A 112 30.51 -4.75 -0.15
CA PRO A 112 29.76 -6.00 -0.37
C PRO A 112 28.57 -6.18 0.58
N ALA A 113 28.68 -5.62 1.79
CA ALA A 113 27.64 -5.64 2.81
C ALA A 113 26.40 -4.82 2.43
N ALA A 114 26.47 -3.92 1.44
CA ALA A 114 25.34 -3.10 1.05
C ALA A 114 24.17 -3.97 0.57
N GLY A 115 23.09 -4.03 1.36
CA GLY A 115 21.86 -4.75 1.03
C GLY A 115 20.84 -3.89 0.27
N TRP A 116 20.99 -2.56 0.35
CA TRP A 116 20.05 -1.59 -0.20
C TRP A 116 20.70 -0.69 -1.26
N VAL A 117 19.90 -0.23 -2.23
CA VAL A 117 20.25 0.83 -3.18
C VAL A 117 19.19 1.92 -3.11
N LEU A 118 19.61 3.14 -2.79
CA LEU A 118 18.78 4.33 -2.82
C LEU A 118 18.94 5.00 -4.19
N ILE A 119 17.83 5.21 -4.88
CA ILE A 119 17.79 5.74 -6.25
C ILE A 119 16.98 7.03 -6.26
N SER A 120 17.65 8.12 -6.60
CA SER A 120 17.10 9.48 -6.72
C SER A 120 17.61 10.20 -7.98
N VAL A 121 17.88 9.43 -9.04
CA VAL A 121 18.27 9.92 -10.36
C VAL A 121 17.03 10.40 -11.16
N PRO A 122 17.17 11.09 -12.30
CA PRO A 122 16.01 11.48 -13.12
C PRO A 122 15.13 10.30 -13.52
N GLY A 123 13.80 10.47 -13.46
CA GLY A 123 12.79 9.41 -13.63
C GLY A 123 13.01 8.50 -14.84
N ARG A 124 13.31 9.10 -16.00
CA ARG A 124 13.57 8.37 -17.26
C ARG A 124 14.72 7.35 -17.18
N PHE A 125 15.65 7.52 -16.24
CA PHE A 125 16.78 6.60 -16.02
C PHE A 125 16.59 5.71 -14.80
N ALA A 126 15.65 6.05 -13.92
CA ALA A 126 15.53 5.43 -12.61
C ALA A 126 15.12 3.96 -12.71
N ALA A 127 14.31 3.60 -13.71
CA ALA A 127 13.94 2.21 -13.98
C ALA A 127 15.16 1.34 -14.30
N ASP A 128 16.07 1.82 -15.15
CA ASP A 128 17.27 1.04 -15.52
C ASP A 128 18.25 0.89 -14.37
N VAL A 129 18.41 1.93 -13.54
CA VAL A 129 19.21 1.83 -12.31
C VAL A 129 18.58 0.84 -11.32
N ALA A 130 17.25 0.82 -11.20
CA ALA A 130 16.54 -0.15 -10.37
C ALA A 130 16.68 -1.59 -10.89
N ARG A 131 16.58 -1.80 -12.21
CA ARG A 131 16.86 -3.11 -12.84
C ARG A 131 18.27 -3.60 -12.53
N ALA A 132 19.27 -2.72 -12.64
CA ALA A 132 20.65 -3.05 -12.31
C ALA A 132 20.81 -3.43 -10.83
N ALA A 133 20.18 -2.69 -9.91
CA ALA A 133 20.18 -3.01 -8.49
C ALA A 133 19.54 -4.38 -8.18
N LEU A 134 18.39 -4.68 -8.79
CA LEU A 134 17.71 -5.97 -8.64
C LEU A 134 18.55 -7.12 -9.24
N LYS A 135 19.19 -6.92 -10.39
CA LYS A 135 20.13 -7.91 -10.97
C LYS A 135 21.29 -8.22 -10.01
N LEU A 136 21.71 -7.24 -9.22
CA LEU A 136 22.74 -7.38 -8.18
C LEU A 136 22.18 -7.88 -6.82
N ARG A 137 20.92 -8.35 -6.80
CA ARG A 137 20.24 -8.92 -5.64
C ARG A 137 20.10 -7.94 -4.47
N LYS A 138 19.88 -6.66 -4.76
CA LYS A 138 19.75 -5.60 -3.74
C LYS A 138 18.29 -5.15 -3.60
N HIS A 139 17.89 -4.84 -2.37
CA HIS A 139 16.65 -4.12 -2.11
C HIS A 139 16.75 -2.70 -2.66
N VAL A 140 15.63 -2.14 -3.09
CA VAL A 140 15.61 -0.83 -3.75
C VAL A 140 14.72 0.12 -2.96
N PHE A 141 15.25 1.31 -2.69
CA PHE A 141 14.46 2.48 -2.31
C PHE A 141 14.47 3.45 -3.50
N LEU A 142 13.34 3.53 -4.20
CA LEU A 142 13.18 4.30 -5.43
C LEU A 142 12.41 5.58 -5.12
N TYR A 143 13.15 6.63 -4.80
CA TYR A 143 12.62 7.97 -4.58
C TYR A 143 12.14 8.60 -5.89
N SER A 144 12.89 8.39 -6.98
CA SER A 144 12.61 8.99 -8.28
C SER A 144 11.16 8.80 -8.71
N ASP A 145 10.53 9.91 -9.08
CA ASP A 145 9.23 9.96 -9.73
C ASP A 145 9.38 9.97 -11.27
N ASN A 146 8.27 9.99 -12.02
CA ASN A 146 8.21 9.97 -13.48
C ASN A 146 8.78 8.68 -14.09
N VAL A 147 8.56 7.56 -13.40
CA VAL A 147 8.78 6.21 -13.92
C VAL A 147 7.48 5.72 -14.56
N ALA A 148 7.56 5.13 -15.75
CA ALA A 148 6.40 4.59 -16.46
C ALA A 148 5.68 3.53 -15.61
N LEU A 149 4.36 3.41 -15.78
CA LEU A 149 3.56 2.46 -14.99
C LEU A 149 3.96 1.02 -15.29
N GLU A 150 4.25 0.72 -16.56
CA GLU A 150 4.69 -0.59 -17.02
C GLU A 150 6.03 -0.98 -16.39
N ASP A 151 6.96 -0.03 -16.28
CA ASP A 151 8.24 -0.21 -15.61
C ASP A 151 8.05 -0.46 -14.10
N GLU A 152 7.17 0.29 -13.43
CA GLU A 152 6.85 0.05 -12.01
C GLU A 152 6.34 -1.39 -11.78
N ILE A 153 5.38 -1.83 -12.61
CA ILE A 153 4.80 -3.16 -12.50
C ILE A 153 5.89 -4.23 -12.72
N GLU A 154 6.68 -4.11 -13.79
CA GLU A 154 7.77 -5.03 -14.10
C GLU A 154 8.80 -5.10 -12.96
N LEU A 155 9.26 -3.95 -12.48
CA LEU A 155 10.24 -3.85 -11.40
C LEU A 155 9.75 -4.48 -10.09
N LYS A 156 8.50 -4.20 -9.69
CA LYS A 156 7.91 -4.80 -8.47
C LYS A 156 7.69 -6.30 -8.62
N GLN A 157 7.27 -6.77 -9.79
CA GLN A 157 7.14 -8.20 -10.07
C GLN A 157 8.49 -8.91 -10.03
N THR A 158 9.53 -8.31 -10.62
CA THR A 158 10.91 -8.81 -10.58
C THR A 158 11.41 -8.87 -9.14
N ALA A 159 11.22 -7.81 -8.35
CA ALA A 159 11.61 -7.79 -6.93
C ALA A 159 10.90 -8.89 -6.14
N ARG A 160 9.57 -9.04 -6.31
CA ARG A 160 8.77 -10.10 -5.67
C ARG A 160 9.24 -11.50 -6.04
N ALA A 161 9.48 -11.76 -7.32
CA ALA A 161 9.98 -13.06 -7.79
C ALA A 161 11.36 -13.41 -7.19
N GLN A 162 12.11 -12.39 -6.80
CA GLN A 162 13.47 -12.52 -6.26
C GLN A 162 13.53 -12.54 -4.73
N GLY A 163 12.42 -12.31 -4.00
CA GLY A 163 12.43 -12.13 -2.55
C GLY A 163 13.06 -10.81 -2.11
N LEU A 164 13.00 -9.77 -2.96
CA LEU A 164 13.51 -8.43 -2.70
C LEU A 164 12.36 -7.44 -2.52
N LEU A 165 12.58 -6.40 -1.71
CA LEU A 165 11.73 -5.22 -1.67
C LEU A 165 12.15 -4.20 -2.73
N LEU A 166 11.16 -3.60 -3.36
CA LEU A 166 11.30 -2.36 -4.11
C LEU A 166 10.28 -1.35 -3.55
N LEU A 167 10.78 -0.41 -2.76
CA LEU A 167 10.01 0.67 -2.14
C LEU A 167 9.92 1.83 -3.14
N GLY A 168 8.80 2.01 -3.82
CA GLY A 168 8.62 3.04 -4.86
C GLY A 168 8.17 2.43 -6.20
N PRO A 169 8.23 3.15 -7.33
CA PRO A 169 8.68 4.54 -7.50
C PRO A 169 7.88 5.57 -6.70
N ASP A 170 8.36 6.81 -6.69
CA ASP A 170 7.75 7.90 -5.90
C ASP A 170 7.62 7.52 -4.40
N CYS A 171 8.66 6.88 -3.86
CA CYS A 171 8.73 6.59 -2.42
C CYS A 171 9.54 7.68 -1.70
N GLY A 172 8.82 8.60 -1.07
CA GLY A 172 9.44 9.71 -0.32
C GLY A 172 10.08 9.30 1.01
N THR A 173 9.56 8.26 1.67
CA THR A 173 9.89 7.98 3.08
C THR A 173 9.94 6.50 3.38
N ALA A 174 11.03 6.07 4.02
CA ALA A 174 11.08 4.82 4.76
C ALA A 174 11.93 4.94 6.03
N ILE A 175 11.70 4.07 7.00
CA ILE A 175 12.50 3.87 8.21
C ILE A 175 12.77 2.37 8.34
N VAL A 176 14.01 1.96 8.11
CA VAL A 176 14.42 0.55 8.13
C VAL A 176 15.46 0.38 9.22
N ASN A 177 15.18 -0.48 10.21
CA ASN A 177 16.02 -0.69 11.38
C ASN A 177 16.38 0.62 12.13
N GLY A 178 15.45 1.57 12.18
CA GLY A 178 15.68 2.89 12.78
C GLY A 178 16.44 3.89 11.90
N ILE A 179 16.89 3.50 10.71
CA ILE A 179 17.54 4.41 9.74
C ILE A 179 16.51 4.92 8.75
N GLY A 180 16.40 6.25 8.65
CA GLY A 180 15.54 6.94 7.71
C GLY A 180 16.12 7.00 6.30
N LEU A 181 15.34 6.55 5.31
CA LEU A 181 15.62 6.65 3.88
C LEU A 181 14.75 7.75 3.26
N GLY A 182 15.35 8.64 2.48
CA GLY A 182 14.66 9.80 1.89
C GLY A 182 14.26 10.84 2.94
N PHE A 183 13.00 11.27 2.90
CA PHE A 183 12.43 12.24 3.83
C PHE A 183 11.83 11.54 5.05
N ALA A 184 12.64 11.26 6.06
CA ALA A 184 12.24 10.51 7.25
C ALA A 184 12.46 11.30 8.55
N ASN A 185 11.68 10.98 9.58
CA ASN A 185 11.81 11.54 10.91
C ASN A 185 12.62 10.60 11.80
N ARG A 186 13.51 11.16 12.64
CA ARG A 186 14.11 10.40 13.74
C ARG A 186 13.04 10.09 14.77
N VAL A 187 12.78 8.81 14.99
CA VAL A 187 11.76 8.31 15.93
C VAL A 187 12.37 7.31 16.89
N ARG A 188 11.67 7.03 17.99
CA ARG A 188 12.10 6.02 18.97
C ARG A 188 12.01 4.65 18.31
N ARG A 189 12.96 3.75 18.60
CA ARG A 189 12.79 2.32 18.32
C ARG A 189 11.64 1.79 19.19
N GLY A 190 10.81 0.93 18.62
CA GLY A 190 9.70 0.29 19.33
C GLY A 190 9.04 -0.77 18.47
N ALA A 191 7.78 -1.11 18.75
CA ALA A 191 7.12 -2.28 18.19
C ALA A 191 6.02 -1.99 17.17
N VAL A 192 5.84 -0.73 16.74
CA VAL A 192 4.88 -0.38 15.69
C VAL A 192 5.53 -0.50 14.32
N GLY A 193 5.00 -1.38 13.47
CA GLY A 193 5.33 -1.46 12.04
C GLY A 193 4.36 -0.62 11.22
N ILE A 194 4.82 0.09 10.21
CA ILE A 194 3.98 0.95 9.37
C ILE A 194 4.22 0.59 7.89
N VAL A 195 3.17 0.40 7.13
CA VAL A 195 3.18 0.26 5.67
C VAL A 195 2.40 1.41 5.07
N GLY A 196 2.98 2.13 4.12
CA GLY A 196 2.33 3.33 3.59
C GLY A 196 2.53 3.56 2.09
N ALA A 197 1.45 3.73 1.34
CA ALA A 197 1.48 4.38 0.02
C ALA A 197 1.26 5.90 0.15
N SER A 198 1.94 6.51 1.13
CA SER A 198 1.84 7.94 1.44
C SER A 198 3.07 8.38 2.23
N GLY A 199 3.91 9.25 1.66
CA GLY A 199 5.13 9.74 2.32
C GLY A 199 4.82 10.51 3.60
N THR A 200 4.12 11.64 3.49
CA THR A 200 3.76 12.48 4.65
C THR A 200 2.78 11.80 5.60
N GLY A 201 1.91 10.91 5.09
CA GLY A 201 1.05 10.09 5.95
C GLY A 201 1.86 9.19 6.87
N LEU A 202 2.85 8.49 6.31
CA LEU A 202 3.77 7.64 7.06
C LEU A 202 4.62 8.46 8.05
N GLN A 203 5.12 9.63 7.65
CA GLN A 203 5.83 10.55 8.56
C GLN A 203 4.96 11.01 9.73
N THR A 204 3.69 11.34 9.46
CA THR A 204 2.74 11.82 10.47
C THR A 204 2.49 10.74 11.51
N VAL A 205 2.16 9.51 11.08
CA VAL A 205 1.92 8.41 12.00
C VAL A 205 3.18 8.04 12.77
N ALA A 206 4.33 7.92 12.11
CA ALA A 206 5.59 7.61 12.80
C ALA A 206 5.94 8.66 13.86
N SER A 207 5.78 9.95 13.52
CA SER A 207 6.04 11.06 14.45
C SER A 207 5.02 11.09 15.59
N ARG A 208 3.74 10.78 15.32
CA ARG A 208 2.70 10.76 16.34
C ARG A 208 2.85 9.59 17.30
N VAL A 209 3.16 8.39 16.79
CA VAL A 209 3.53 7.22 17.61
C VAL A 209 4.69 7.57 18.54
N HIS A 210 5.72 8.27 18.02
CA HIS A 210 6.77 8.81 18.86
C HIS A 210 6.17 9.77 19.90
N GLN A 211 5.48 10.84 19.53
CA GLN A 211 4.93 11.82 20.49
C GLN A 211 4.06 11.19 21.60
N LEU A 212 3.37 10.08 21.32
CA LEU A 212 2.56 9.32 22.27
C LEU A 212 3.37 8.42 23.22
N GLY A 213 4.69 8.45 23.16
CA GLY A 213 5.59 7.71 24.05
C GLY A 213 6.05 6.35 23.51
N ALA A 214 5.47 5.87 22.41
CA ALA A 214 5.85 4.60 21.79
C ALA A 214 6.99 4.78 20.76
N GLY A 215 7.32 3.71 20.05
CA GLY A 215 8.36 3.68 19.03
C GLY A 215 8.01 2.81 17.83
N VAL A 216 8.74 3.04 16.74
CA VAL A 216 8.52 2.41 15.44
C VAL A 216 9.60 1.33 15.21
N ALA A 217 9.15 0.14 14.85
CA ALA A 217 9.99 -0.95 14.38
C ALA A 217 10.47 -0.65 12.96
N HIS A 218 9.54 -0.45 12.05
CA HIS A 218 9.83 -0.15 10.65
C HIS A 218 8.71 0.72 10.09
N ALA A 219 9.04 1.59 9.14
CA ALA A 219 8.04 2.32 8.38
C ALA A 219 8.39 2.21 6.89
N LEU A 220 7.61 1.46 6.12
CA LEU A 220 7.95 1.05 4.77
C LEU A 220 7.02 1.74 3.77
N GLY A 221 7.54 2.75 3.09
CA GLY A 221 6.83 3.43 2.00
C GLY A 221 6.81 2.56 0.74
N THR A 222 5.64 2.34 0.13
CA THR A 222 5.49 1.39 -0.99
C THR A 222 5.45 2.05 -2.38
N GLY A 223 5.42 3.39 -2.42
CA GLY A 223 5.25 4.21 -3.61
C GLY A 223 3.80 4.65 -3.81
N GLY A 224 3.61 5.88 -4.31
CA GLY A 224 2.29 6.53 -4.34
C GLY A 224 1.21 5.80 -5.17
N ARG A 225 1.62 4.96 -6.12
CA ARG A 225 0.72 4.20 -7.03
C ARG A 225 0.55 2.73 -6.63
N ASP A 226 1.20 2.25 -5.56
CA ASP A 226 1.24 0.81 -5.25
C ASP A 226 -0.16 0.21 -5.06
N LEU A 227 -1.10 0.94 -4.45
CA LEU A 227 -2.47 0.48 -4.21
C LEU A 227 -3.44 0.77 -5.38
N HIS A 228 -2.93 1.25 -6.52
CA HIS A 228 -3.70 1.37 -7.74
C HIS A 228 -4.01 -0.01 -8.34
N ALA A 229 -5.15 -0.18 -9.02
CA ALA A 229 -5.60 -1.45 -9.59
C ALA A 229 -4.56 -2.12 -10.50
N SER A 230 -3.90 -1.33 -11.36
CA SER A 230 -2.88 -1.82 -12.29
C SER A 230 -1.61 -2.36 -11.61
N VAL A 231 -1.23 -1.82 -10.45
CA VAL A 231 -0.04 -2.27 -9.70
C VAL A 231 -0.41 -3.42 -8.76
N GLY A 232 -1.57 -3.34 -8.11
CA GLY A 232 -2.12 -4.45 -7.33
C GLY A 232 -1.46 -4.67 -5.96
N ALA A 233 -0.97 -3.59 -5.33
CA ALA A 233 -0.41 -3.60 -3.97
C ALA A 233 0.76 -4.59 -3.77
N ILE A 234 1.57 -4.82 -4.82
CA ILE A 234 2.66 -5.82 -4.78
C ILE A 234 3.58 -5.57 -3.59
N THR A 235 4.02 -4.32 -3.41
CA THR A 235 4.98 -4.00 -2.35
C THR A 235 4.30 -3.99 -0.99
N ALA A 236 3.09 -3.44 -0.86
CA ALA A 236 2.31 -3.45 0.37
C ALA A 236 2.02 -4.88 0.89
N HIS A 237 1.76 -5.84 0.00
CA HIS A 237 1.63 -7.25 0.40
C HIS A 237 2.95 -7.83 0.91
N GLN A 238 4.09 -7.57 0.23
CA GLN A 238 5.40 -8.04 0.68
C GLN A 238 5.79 -7.43 2.04
N THR A 239 5.54 -6.14 2.25
CA THR A 239 5.88 -5.45 3.49
C THR A 239 4.96 -5.86 4.64
N LEU A 240 3.66 -6.07 4.38
CA LEU A 240 2.73 -6.62 5.37
C LEU A 240 3.17 -8.02 5.83
N ASP A 241 3.49 -8.92 4.90
CA ASP A 241 4.01 -10.27 5.23
C ASP A 241 5.30 -10.18 6.05
N LEU A 242 6.23 -9.31 5.64
CA LEU A 242 7.51 -9.13 6.31
C LEU A 242 7.33 -8.62 7.76
N LEU A 243 6.44 -7.66 7.98
CA LEU A 243 6.12 -7.15 9.32
C LEU A 243 5.31 -8.15 10.15
N ALA A 244 4.47 -8.98 9.52
CA ALA A 244 3.76 -10.06 10.19
C ALA A 244 4.72 -11.11 10.74
N ARG A 245 5.80 -11.42 10.02
CA ARG A 245 6.84 -12.37 10.46
C ARG A 245 7.88 -11.76 11.40
N ASP A 246 8.07 -10.44 11.39
CA ASP A 246 9.05 -9.76 12.23
C ASP A 246 8.65 -9.78 13.73
N PRO A 247 9.40 -10.45 14.62
CA PRO A 247 9.05 -10.52 16.04
C PRO A 247 9.17 -9.16 16.76
N ALA A 248 9.93 -8.20 16.22
CA ALA A 248 10.02 -6.86 16.80
C ALA A 248 8.75 -6.03 16.56
N THR A 249 7.97 -6.36 15.53
CA THR A 249 6.70 -5.71 15.21
C THR A 249 5.55 -6.40 15.95
N GLN A 250 4.82 -5.68 16.79
CA GLN A 250 3.64 -6.18 17.52
C GLN A 250 2.33 -5.66 16.97
N VAL A 251 2.32 -4.44 16.42
CA VAL A 251 1.13 -3.81 15.82
C VAL A 251 1.53 -3.24 14.47
N ILE A 252 0.68 -3.43 13.45
CA ILE A 252 0.92 -2.93 12.09
C ILE A 252 -0.05 -1.78 11.81
N VAL A 253 0.40 -0.74 11.11
CA VAL A 253 -0.44 0.34 10.59
C VAL A 253 -0.37 0.35 9.06
N LEU A 254 -1.51 0.30 8.39
CA LEU A 254 -1.64 0.45 6.94
C LEU A 254 -2.18 1.84 6.62
N ILE A 255 -1.46 2.59 5.78
CA ILE A 255 -1.82 3.97 5.43
C ILE A 255 -1.82 4.13 3.92
N SER A 256 -2.91 4.68 3.36
CA SER A 256 -2.91 5.07 1.96
C SER A 256 -3.95 6.13 1.65
N LYS A 257 -3.83 6.75 0.48
CA LYS A 257 -4.98 7.37 -0.22
C LYS A 257 -6.01 6.27 -0.56
N PRO A 258 -7.24 6.62 -0.98
CA PRO A 258 -8.26 5.61 -1.30
C PRO A 258 -7.71 4.57 -2.32
N PRO A 259 -7.62 3.28 -1.94
CA PRO A 259 -7.21 2.22 -2.85
C PRO A 259 -8.34 1.86 -3.83
N ALA A 260 -8.00 1.14 -4.90
CA ALA A 260 -9.02 0.48 -5.70
C ALA A 260 -9.75 -0.59 -4.83
N PRO A 261 -11.09 -0.74 -4.91
CA PRO A 261 -11.84 -1.64 -4.03
C PRO A 261 -11.33 -3.09 -4.03
N GLU A 262 -10.99 -3.64 -5.18
CA GLU A 262 -10.44 -4.99 -5.32
C GLU A 262 -9.03 -5.15 -4.72
N VAL A 263 -8.25 -4.07 -4.69
CA VAL A 263 -6.91 -4.02 -4.08
C VAL A 263 -7.06 -3.91 -2.57
N ALA A 264 -7.97 -3.05 -2.09
CA ALA A 264 -8.32 -2.90 -0.69
C ALA A 264 -8.76 -4.24 -0.10
N ALA A 265 -9.69 -4.93 -0.77
CA ALA A 265 -10.22 -6.22 -0.33
C ALA A 265 -9.13 -7.26 -0.15
N ARG A 266 -8.23 -7.41 -1.13
CA ARG A 266 -7.10 -8.33 -1.05
C ARG A 266 -6.13 -7.98 0.08
N LEU A 267 -5.79 -6.70 0.23
CA LEU A 267 -4.85 -6.24 1.26
C LEU A 267 -5.43 -6.38 2.67
N LEU A 268 -6.70 -6.00 2.87
CA LEU A 268 -7.39 -6.14 4.15
C LEU A 268 -7.58 -7.61 4.54
N SER A 269 -7.89 -8.47 3.56
CA SER A 269 -7.99 -9.91 3.78
C SER A 269 -6.63 -10.52 4.19
N ALA A 270 -5.54 -10.11 3.54
CA ALA A 270 -4.18 -10.48 3.97
C ALA A 270 -3.82 -9.93 5.36
N ALA A 271 -4.23 -8.71 5.68
CA ALA A 271 -4.02 -8.09 6.99
C ALA A 271 -4.80 -8.82 8.09
N GLN A 272 -6.00 -9.31 7.77
CA GLN A 272 -6.79 -10.09 8.70
C GLN A 272 -6.14 -11.43 9.03
N ALA A 273 -5.51 -12.06 8.03
CA ALA A 273 -4.82 -13.34 8.19
C ALA A 273 -3.41 -13.22 8.83
N CYS A 274 -2.88 -12.01 9.04
CA CYS A 274 -1.48 -11.83 9.45
C CYS A 274 -1.19 -12.16 10.92
N GLY A 275 -2.23 -12.35 11.75
CA GLY A 275 -2.09 -12.76 13.15
C GLY A 275 -1.67 -11.65 14.13
N LYS A 276 -1.50 -10.41 13.67
CA LYS A 276 -1.20 -9.24 14.51
C LYS A 276 -2.32 -8.20 14.44
N PRO A 277 -2.55 -7.37 15.48
CA PRO A 277 -3.41 -6.21 15.35
C PRO A 277 -2.96 -5.29 14.20
N VAL A 278 -3.89 -4.94 13.33
CA VAL A 278 -3.63 -4.04 12.19
C VAL A 278 -4.55 -2.84 12.27
N VAL A 279 -3.97 -1.64 12.34
CA VAL A 279 -4.70 -0.39 12.22
C VAL A 279 -4.72 0.02 10.74
N VAL A 280 -5.88 0.38 10.22
CA VAL A 280 -6.07 0.75 8.81
C VAL A 280 -6.55 2.20 8.74
N ASP A 281 -5.80 3.04 8.04
CA ASP A 281 -6.20 4.38 7.64
C ASP A 281 -6.08 4.53 6.12
N PHE A 282 -7.16 4.17 5.44
CA PHE A 282 -7.33 4.49 4.02
C PHE A 282 -8.08 5.81 3.96
N ILE A 283 -7.35 6.89 3.75
CA ILE A 283 -7.86 8.26 3.84
C ILE A 283 -9.02 8.42 2.87
N GLY A 284 -10.21 8.78 3.37
CA GLY A 284 -11.41 8.95 2.54
C GLY A 284 -12.12 7.66 2.14
N TYR A 285 -11.68 6.51 2.66
CA TYR A 285 -12.39 5.23 2.54
C TYR A 285 -13.36 5.10 3.72
N PRO A 286 -14.69 4.99 3.48
CA PRO A 286 -15.65 4.80 4.56
C PRO A 286 -15.43 3.41 5.18
N ALA A 287 -14.95 3.39 6.42
CA ALA A 287 -14.77 2.16 7.16
C ALA A 287 -16.15 1.51 7.43
N PRO A 288 -16.30 0.20 7.21
CA PRO A 288 -17.58 -0.48 7.39
C PRO A 288 -17.96 -0.60 8.88
N ALA A 289 -16.96 -0.58 9.75
CA ALA A 289 -17.05 -0.73 11.20
C ALA A 289 -15.80 -0.15 11.84
N ARG A 290 -15.84 0.12 13.15
CA ARG A 290 -14.63 0.54 13.90
C ARG A 290 -13.60 -0.59 14.02
N GLN A 291 -14.07 -1.84 14.03
CA GLN A 291 -13.22 -3.03 14.15
C GLN A 291 -13.82 -4.19 13.36
N LEU A 292 -12.96 -4.96 12.70
CA LEU A 292 -13.29 -6.23 12.04
C LEU A 292 -12.20 -7.26 12.36
N GLY A 293 -12.46 -8.14 13.31
CA GLY A 293 -11.44 -9.07 13.81
C GLY A 293 -10.24 -8.31 14.41
N ASN A 294 -9.04 -8.56 13.87
CA ASN A 294 -7.80 -7.88 14.22
C ASN A 294 -7.59 -6.55 13.47
N LEU A 295 -8.49 -6.17 12.56
CA LEU A 295 -8.45 -4.90 11.85
C LEU A 295 -9.14 -3.81 12.67
N HIS A 296 -8.48 -2.68 12.85
CA HIS A 296 -9.00 -1.49 13.52
C HIS A 296 -8.99 -0.32 12.54
N PHE A 297 -10.15 0.23 12.20
CA PHE A 297 -10.22 1.29 11.20
C PHE A 297 -10.15 2.66 11.86
N ALA A 298 -9.21 3.48 11.42
CA ALA A 298 -9.05 4.86 11.82
C ALA A 298 -9.70 5.79 10.78
N THR A 299 -10.12 6.97 11.24
CA THR A 299 -10.68 8.04 10.41
C THR A 299 -9.68 9.16 10.14
N SER A 300 -8.51 9.13 10.79
CA SER A 300 -7.43 10.09 10.59
C SER A 300 -6.07 9.50 10.95
N LEU A 301 -5.00 10.11 10.42
CA LEU A 301 -3.62 9.73 10.72
C LEU A 301 -3.30 9.83 12.22
N ASN A 302 -3.89 10.80 12.92
CA ASN A 302 -3.70 10.96 14.36
C ASN A 302 -4.35 9.79 15.12
N GLU A 303 -5.61 9.48 14.79
CA GLU A 303 -6.32 8.35 15.38
C GLU A 303 -5.63 7.02 15.05
N ALA A 304 -5.08 6.87 13.85
CA ALA A 304 -4.33 5.68 13.46
C ALA A 304 -3.13 5.43 14.39
N ALA A 305 -2.39 6.49 14.73
CA ALA A 305 -1.29 6.40 15.69
C ALA A 305 -1.78 6.09 17.12
N GLU A 306 -2.87 6.72 17.56
CA GLU A 306 -3.46 6.49 18.90
C GLU A 306 -3.97 5.05 19.06
N LEU A 307 -4.68 4.55 18.04
CA LEU A 307 -5.11 3.15 17.98
C LEU A 307 -3.90 2.22 18.00
N ALA A 308 -2.85 2.49 17.21
CA ALA A 308 -1.67 1.64 17.17
C ALA A 308 -0.98 1.54 18.54
N VAL A 309 -0.79 2.68 19.21
CA VAL A 309 -0.18 2.73 20.54
C VAL A 309 -1.05 2.02 21.58
N SER A 310 -2.37 2.22 21.53
CA SER A 310 -3.31 1.57 22.46
C SER A 310 -3.39 0.05 22.31
N ARG A 311 -2.88 -0.53 21.21
CA ARG A 311 -2.82 -1.98 20.97
C ARG A 311 -1.50 -2.62 21.38
N LEU A 312 -0.46 -1.84 21.69
CA LEU A 312 0.82 -2.37 22.20
C LEU A 312 0.69 -3.01 23.60
N ALA A 313 -0.31 -2.60 24.39
CA ALA A 313 -0.43 -2.94 25.81
C ALA A 313 -1.25 -4.22 26.12
N GLY A 314 -1.61 -5.03 25.13
CA GLY A 314 -2.22 -6.34 25.38
C GLY A 314 -3.55 -6.59 24.67
N SER A 315 -3.48 -6.92 23.39
CA SER A 315 -4.53 -7.73 22.76
C SER A 315 -3.88 -8.94 22.09
N SER A 316 -3.61 -9.98 22.86
CA SER A 316 -3.73 -11.34 22.31
C SER A 316 -5.20 -11.51 21.96
N GLN A 317 -5.57 -11.19 20.71
CA GLN A 317 -6.87 -11.61 20.24
C GLN A 317 -6.90 -13.14 20.30
N PRO A 318 -8.01 -13.74 20.76
CA PRO A 318 -8.15 -15.18 20.75
C PRO A 318 -7.88 -15.65 19.32
N ALA A 319 -6.85 -16.49 19.16
CA ALA A 319 -6.58 -17.12 17.88
C ALA A 319 -7.87 -17.82 17.45
N LEU A 320 -8.35 -17.48 16.25
CA LEU A 320 -9.51 -18.16 15.70
C LEU A 320 -9.20 -19.67 15.68
N PRO A 321 -10.10 -20.52 16.20
CA PRO A 321 -9.85 -21.95 16.26
C PRO A 321 -9.54 -22.49 14.85
N PRO A 322 -8.62 -23.46 14.72
CA PRO A 322 -8.24 -24.00 13.42
C PRO A 322 -9.48 -24.56 12.73
N ALA A 323 -9.86 -23.92 11.63
CA ALA A 323 -11.04 -24.30 10.87
C ALA A 323 -10.65 -25.22 9.70
N SER A 324 -11.54 -26.14 9.34
CA SER A 324 -11.36 -27.00 8.18
C SER A 324 -11.20 -26.17 6.91
N ALA A 325 -10.32 -26.58 5.99
CA ALA A 325 -10.14 -25.87 4.73
C ALA A 325 -11.46 -25.82 3.94
N LEU A 326 -11.86 -24.62 3.48
CA LEU A 326 -12.97 -24.47 2.55
C LEU A 326 -12.54 -25.02 1.19
N THR A 327 -13.40 -25.81 0.54
CA THR A 327 -13.13 -26.31 -0.83
C THR A 327 -13.68 -25.36 -1.90
N GLY A 328 -14.78 -24.66 -1.58
CA GLY A 328 -15.37 -23.65 -2.43
C GLY A 328 -14.80 -22.26 -2.21
N LYS A 329 -14.84 -21.44 -3.26
CA LYS A 329 -14.34 -20.05 -3.28
C LYS A 329 -15.38 -19.05 -2.82
N TRP A 330 -16.65 -19.43 -2.84
CA TRP A 330 -17.75 -18.49 -2.73
C TRP A 330 -18.54 -18.58 -1.44
N LEU A 331 -19.06 -17.41 -1.04
CA LEU A 331 -20.00 -17.24 0.06
C LEU A 331 -21.42 -17.11 -0.51
N ARG A 332 -22.39 -17.71 0.19
CA ARG A 332 -23.83 -17.53 -0.04
C ARG A 332 -24.51 -17.10 1.26
N GLY A 333 -24.93 -15.85 1.34
CA GLY A 333 -25.73 -15.34 2.47
C GLY A 333 -27.20 -15.42 2.16
N LEU A 334 -28.00 -16.08 2.99
CA LEU A 334 -29.44 -16.23 2.83
C LEU A 334 -30.14 -15.63 4.06
N PHE A 335 -30.43 -14.33 4.00
CA PHE A 335 -30.94 -13.59 5.14
C PHE A 335 -32.47 -13.51 5.13
N SER A 336 -33.09 -13.72 6.27
CA SER A 336 -34.51 -13.47 6.52
C SER A 336 -34.79 -12.02 6.95
N GLY A 337 -33.83 -11.34 7.57
CA GLY A 337 -33.91 -9.94 7.97
C GLY A 337 -33.09 -9.01 7.06
N GLY A 338 -33.75 -8.09 6.36
CA GLY A 338 -33.09 -7.18 5.41
C GLY A 338 -32.01 -6.28 6.03
N THR A 339 -32.20 -5.80 7.25
CA THR A 339 -31.17 -4.98 7.94
C THR A 339 -29.89 -5.78 8.20
N LEU A 340 -29.99 -7.06 8.59
CA LEU A 340 -28.83 -7.93 8.80
C LEU A 340 -28.13 -8.23 7.46
N ALA A 341 -28.91 -8.43 6.39
CA ALA A 341 -28.38 -8.59 5.05
C ALA A 341 -27.58 -7.36 4.61
N TYR A 342 -28.11 -6.16 4.86
CA TYR A 342 -27.49 -4.89 4.49
C TYR A 342 -26.23 -4.60 5.33
N GLU A 343 -26.25 -4.88 6.63
CA GLU A 343 -25.05 -4.78 7.48
C GLU A 343 -23.96 -5.76 7.03
N ALA A 344 -24.34 -7.01 6.74
CA ALA A 344 -23.41 -8.00 6.21
C ALA A 344 -22.82 -7.56 4.87
N MET A 345 -23.61 -6.96 3.97
CA MET A 345 -23.12 -6.37 2.73
C MET A 345 -22.09 -5.26 2.99
N LEU A 346 -22.40 -4.34 3.93
CA LEU A 346 -21.52 -3.22 4.28
C LEU A 346 -20.15 -3.70 4.78
N VAL A 347 -20.14 -4.75 5.62
CA VAL A 347 -18.92 -5.30 6.21
C VAL A 347 -18.16 -6.19 5.24
N LEU A 348 -18.82 -7.17 4.62
CA LEU A 348 -18.16 -8.21 3.84
C LEU A 348 -17.60 -7.69 2.51
N GLN A 349 -18.15 -6.61 1.94
CA GLN A 349 -17.57 -5.99 0.73
C GLN A 349 -16.13 -5.48 0.93
N THR A 350 -15.69 -5.33 2.18
CA THR A 350 -14.34 -4.82 2.48
C THR A 350 -13.25 -5.86 2.34
N THR A 351 -13.60 -7.14 2.30
CA THR A 351 -12.64 -8.25 2.16
C THR A 351 -13.04 -9.20 1.03
N LEU A 352 -14.32 -9.23 0.65
CA LEU A 352 -14.85 -10.09 -0.41
C LEU A 352 -15.08 -9.30 -1.69
N HIS A 353 -14.44 -9.72 -2.78
CA HIS A 353 -14.65 -9.15 -4.10
C HIS A 353 -14.52 -10.23 -5.19
N PRO A 354 -15.44 -10.30 -6.18
CA PRO A 354 -16.67 -9.51 -6.29
C PRO A 354 -17.78 -10.00 -5.36
N LEU A 355 -18.62 -9.09 -4.87
CA LEU A 355 -19.74 -9.35 -3.96
C LEU A 355 -21.03 -8.76 -4.54
N PHE A 356 -22.07 -9.58 -4.65
CA PHE A 356 -23.37 -9.22 -5.22
C PHE A 356 -24.51 -9.36 -4.21
N SER A 357 -25.58 -8.60 -4.42
CA SER A 357 -26.81 -8.69 -3.65
C SER A 357 -28.00 -8.16 -4.44
N ASN A 358 -29.20 -8.60 -4.05
CA ASN A 358 -30.45 -8.00 -4.47
C ASN A 358 -30.78 -6.68 -3.74
N ALA A 359 -30.19 -6.48 -2.56
CA ALA A 359 -30.22 -5.24 -1.79
C ALA A 359 -28.79 -4.67 -1.63
N PRO A 360 -28.15 -4.20 -2.72
CA PRO A 360 -26.75 -3.80 -2.70
C PRO A 360 -26.51 -2.44 -2.05
N VAL A 361 -25.29 -2.22 -1.54
CA VAL A 361 -24.83 -0.90 -1.06
C VAL A 361 -24.47 0.01 -2.24
N HIS A 362 -23.92 -0.57 -3.32
CA HIS A 362 -23.56 0.13 -4.55
C HIS A 362 -24.20 -0.51 -5.78
N LYS A 363 -24.57 0.29 -6.79
CA LYS A 363 -25.18 -0.21 -8.03
C LYS A 363 -24.36 -1.29 -8.75
N SER A 364 -23.03 -1.27 -8.63
CA SER A 364 -22.14 -2.27 -9.22
C SER A 364 -22.25 -3.67 -8.58
N GLN A 365 -22.84 -3.75 -7.39
CA GLN A 365 -23.07 -5.01 -6.66
C GLN A 365 -24.47 -5.57 -6.95
N GLN A 366 -25.28 -4.90 -7.77
CA GLN A 366 -26.62 -5.37 -8.10
C GLN A 366 -26.55 -6.73 -8.78
N LEU A 367 -27.25 -7.71 -8.21
CA LEU A 367 -27.43 -9.01 -8.83
C LEU A 367 -28.42 -8.89 -9.99
N ALA A 368 -28.10 -9.49 -11.15
CA ALA A 368 -28.94 -9.42 -12.33
C ALA A 368 -30.24 -10.24 -12.19
N ASP A 369 -30.17 -11.36 -11.46
CA ASP A 369 -31.31 -12.22 -11.15
C ASP A 369 -31.17 -12.74 -9.71
N ALA A 370 -32.09 -12.35 -8.85
CA ALA A 370 -32.14 -12.77 -7.44
C ALA A 370 -32.22 -14.29 -7.26
N LEU A 371 -32.77 -15.01 -8.24
CA LEU A 371 -32.89 -16.46 -8.24
C LEU A 371 -31.60 -17.18 -8.66
N HIS A 372 -30.55 -16.45 -9.06
CA HIS A 372 -29.28 -17.04 -9.47
C HIS A 372 -28.10 -16.30 -8.84
N SER A 373 -27.49 -16.91 -7.83
CA SER A 373 -26.28 -16.38 -7.19
C SER A 373 -25.07 -16.45 -8.13
N GLN A 374 -24.15 -15.50 -7.99
CA GLN A 374 -22.88 -15.45 -8.72
C GLN A 374 -21.74 -14.97 -7.81
N ALA A 375 -20.53 -15.50 -7.99
CA ALA A 375 -19.35 -15.17 -7.16
C ALA A 375 -19.68 -15.16 -5.66
N HIS A 376 -19.34 -14.15 -4.84
CA HIS A 376 -19.96 -14.02 -3.52
C HIS A 376 -21.35 -13.38 -3.65
N THR A 377 -22.36 -13.91 -2.98
CA THR A 377 -23.74 -13.37 -3.03
C THR A 377 -24.35 -13.34 -1.64
N LEU A 378 -24.95 -12.21 -1.22
CA LEU A 378 -25.84 -12.12 -0.08
C LEU A 378 -27.24 -11.77 -0.57
N LEU A 379 -28.27 -12.46 -0.09
CA LEU A 379 -29.66 -12.23 -0.45
C LEU A 379 -30.44 -11.77 0.76
N ASP A 380 -31.13 -10.64 0.63
CA ASP A 380 -32.27 -10.30 1.48
C ASP A 380 -33.49 -11.05 0.95
N MET A 381 -33.81 -12.18 1.58
CA MET A 381 -34.94 -13.01 1.17
C MET A 381 -36.30 -12.42 1.59
N GLY A 382 -36.30 -11.37 2.43
CA GLY A 382 -37.50 -10.62 2.80
C GLY A 382 -37.95 -9.62 1.73
N GLY A 383 -37.12 -9.35 0.72
CA GLY A 383 -37.44 -8.45 -0.38
C GLY A 383 -38.63 -8.90 -1.24
N ASP A 384 -39.28 -7.93 -1.90
CA ASP A 384 -40.52 -8.13 -2.67
C ASP A 384 -40.43 -9.28 -3.69
N GLU A 385 -39.31 -9.39 -4.38
CA GLU A 385 -39.03 -10.45 -5.37
C GLU A 385 -39.13 -11.89 -4.83
N PHE A 386 -39.01 -12.08 -3.52
CA PHE A 386 -39.10 -13.37 -2.85
C PHE A 386 -40.45 -13.58 -2.14
N THR A 387 -41.19 -12.50 -1.87
CA THR A 387 -42.40 -12.51 -1.04
C THR A 387 -43.70 -12.33 -1.85
N VAL A 388 -43.63 -12.02 -3.16
CA VAL A 388 -44.84 -11.98 -4.00
C VAL A 388 -45.55 -13.34 -4.00
N GLY A 389 -46.75 -13.37 -3.41
CA GLY A 389 -47.59 -14.56 -3.30
C GLY A 389 -47.09 -15.61 -2.30
N ARG A 390 -46.19 -15.24 -1.38
CA ARG A 390 -45.59 -16.12 -0.36
C ARG A 390 -45.53 -15.42 1.00
N LEU A 391 -45.37 -16.20 2.07
CA LEU A 391 -45.11 -15.64 3.39
C LEU A 391 -43.68 -15.10 3.48
N HIS A 392 -43.48 -14.12 4.37
CA HIS A 392 -42.16 -13.57 4.66
C HIS A 392 -41.24 -14.66 5.26
N PRO A 393 -39.92 -14.70 4.96
CA PRO A 393 -39.02 -15.75 5.46
C PRO A 393 -38.80 -15.80 6.97
N LEU A 394 -39.29 -14.80 7.71
CA LEU A 394 -39.34 -14.83 9.17
C LEU A 394 -40.48 -15.71 9.69
N LEU A 395 -41.54 -15.89 8.89
CA LEU A 395 -42.73 -16.67 9.23
C LEU A 395 -42.66 -18.09 8.67
N ASP A 396 -42.02 -18.27 7.52
CA ASP A 396 -42.00 -19.53 6.75
C ASP A 396 -40.63 -19.76 6.10
N ASN A 397 -40.04 -20.95 6.30
CA ASN A 397 -38.71 -21.24 5.77
C ASN A 397 -38.71 -21.87 4.37
N ASP A 398 -39.86 -22.16 3.73
CA ASP A 398 -39.92 -23.02 2.54
C ASP A 398 -38.97 -22.54 1.42
N LEU A 399 -38.94 -21.23 1.18
CA LEU A 399 -38.02 -20.64 0.21
C LEU A 399 -36.55 -20.77 0.64
N ARG A 400 -36.24 -20.55 1.92
CA ARG A 400 -34.88 -20.68 2.47
C ARG A 400 -34.40 -22.12 2.38
N LEU A 401 -35.24 -23.11 2.69
CA LEU A 401 -34.93 -24.54 2.59
C LEU A 401 -34.59 -24.94 1.16
N ARG A 402 -35.37 -24.45 0.17
CA ARG A 402 -35.09 -24.67 -1.25
C ARG A 402 -33.77 -24.02 -1.66
N ARG A 403 -33.52 -22.79 -1.20
CA ARG A 403 -32.30 -22.06 -1.54
C ARG A 403 -31.05 -22.68 -0.91
N ILE A 404 -31.11 -23.16 0.33
CA ILE A 404 -30.01 -23.90 0.97
C ILE A 404 -29.60 -25.10 0.11
N LYS A 405 -30.56 -25.90 -0.36
CA LYS A 405 -30.28 -27.07 -1.21
C LYS A 405 -29.64 -26.66 -2.54
N GLN A 406 -30.16 -25.61 -3.17
CA GLN A 406 -29.61 -25.07 -4.43
C GLN A 406 -28.16 -24.63 -4.25
N GLU A 407 -27.86 -23.85 -3.21
CA GLU A 407 -26.52 -23.31 -2.99
C GLU A 407 -25.53 -24.37 -2.52
N ALA A 408 -25.96 -25.34 -1.71
CA ALA A 408 -25.09 -26.43 -1.26
C ALA A 408 -24.70 -27.38 -2.40
N ALA A 409 -25.56 -27.50 -3.41
CA ALA A 409 -25.31 -28.28 -4.62
C ALA A 409 -24.25 -27.65 -5.55
N ASP A 410 -24.01 -26.34 -5.46
CA ASP A 410 -22.93 -25.68 -6.20
C ASP A 410 -21.57 -26.04 -5.57
N PRO A 411 -20.70 -26.79 -6.28
CA PRO A 411 -19.40 -27.22 -5.74
C PRO A 411 -18.45 -26.04 -5.46
N GLN A 412 -18.69 -24.87 -6.05
CA GLN A 412 -17.88 -23.68 -5.85
C GLN A 412 -18.21 -22.93 -4.56
N VAL A 413 -19.32 -23.26 -3.89
CA VAL A 413 -19.70 -22.67 -2.60
C VAL A 413 -18.89 -23.30 -1.49
N GLY A 414 -18.18 -22.47 -0.73
CA GLY A 414 -17.41 -22.87 0.45
C GLY A 414 -18.16 -22.59 1.75
N MET A 415 -19.05 -21.60 1.76
CA MET A 415 -19.79 -21.23 2.97
C MET A 415 -21.21 -20.77 2.64
N ILE A 416 -22.16 -21.21 3.48
CA ILE A 416 -23.52 -20.67 3.54
C ILE A 416 -23.69 -19.95 4.88
N LEU A 417 -24.05 -18.67 4.82
CA LEU A 417 -24.32 -17.81 5.98
C LEU A 417 -25.83 -17.59 6.10
N LEU A 418 -26.38 -17.83 7.27
CA LEU A 418 -27.80 -17.70 7.59
C LEU A 418 -27.97 -16.78 8.80
N ASP A 419 -29.09 -16.08 8.88
CA ASP A 419 -29.66 -15.57 10.13
C ASP A 419 -30.82 -16.46 10.59
N VAL A 420 -30.97 -16.65 11.89
CA VAL A 420 -32.15 -17.27 12.50
C VAL A 420 -32.66 -16.30 13.53
N VAL A 421 -33.84 -15.73 13.28
CA VAL A 421 -34.46 -14.73 14.16
C VAL A 421 -35.58 -15.40 14.94
N LEU A 422 -35.49 -15.32 16.27
CA LEU A 422 -36.49 -15.80 17.23
C LEU A 422 -37.35 -14.62 17.72
N GLY A 423 -38.33 -14.92 18.58
CA GLY A 423 -39.18 -13.94 19.22
C GLY A 423 -40.65 -14.04 18.83
N GLU A 424 -41.40 -13.00 19.16
CA GLU A 424 -42.84 -12.96 18.91
C GLU A 424 -43.17 -12.74 17.42
N GLY A 425 -44.22 -13.40 16.94
CA GLY A 425 -44.72 -13.18 15.57
C GLY A 425 -43.81 -13.68 14.45
N VAL A 426 -42.83 -14.53 14.75
CA VAL A 426 -41.98 -15.23 13.76
C VAL A 426 -42.24 -16.75 13.82
N HIS A 427 -41.51 -17.53 13.03
CA HIS A 427 -41.66 -18.98 12.96
C HIS A 427 -41.54 -19.64 14.37
N PRO A 428 -42.42 -20.60 14.73
CA PRO A 428 -42.48 -21.15 16.09
C PRO A 428 -41.34 -22.11 16.46
N ASP A 429 -40.71 -22.77 15.47
CA ASP A 429 -39.51 -23.60 15.69
C ASP A 429 -38.62 -23.63 14.43
N PRO A 430 -37.89 -22.56 14.10
CA PRO A 430 -37.15 -22.47 12.83
C PRO A 430 -36.03 -23.51 12.71
N ALA A 431 -35.36 -23.87 13.82
CA ALA A 431 -34.30 -24.88 13.78
C ALA A 431 -34.85 -26.28 13.47
N ALA A 432 -36.09 -26.62 13.84
CA ALA A 432 -36.70 -27.91 13.46
C ALA A 432 -36.70 -28.15 11.95
N GLU A 433 -36.89 -27.10 11.15
CA GLU A 433 -36.98 -27.20 9.70
C GLU A 433 -35.61 -27.01 9.03
N LEU A 434 -34.82 -26.04 9.52
CA LEU A 434 -33.52 -25.71 8.94
C LEU A 434 -32.48 -26.81 9.22
N ALA A 435 -32.41 -27.33 10.44
CA ALA A 435 -31.36 -28.26 10.86
C ALA A 435 -31.32 -29.56 10.01
N PRO A 436 -32.46 -30.24 9.71
CA PRO A 436 -32.45 -31.43 8.86
C PRO A 436 -31.94 -31.15 7.44
N VAL A 437 -32.34 -30.02 6.85
CA VAL A 437 -31.91 -29.65 5.49
C VAL A 437 -30.43 -29.30 5.46
N ILE A 438 -29.93 -28.59 6.47
CA ILE A 438 -28.50 -28.28 6.62
C ILE A 438 -27.69 -29.58 6.76
N ALA A 439 -28.09 -30.46 7.68
CA ALA A 439 -27.40 -31.73 7.92
C ALA A 439 -27.33 -32.60 6.64
N ALA A 440 -28.43 -32.67 5.88
CA ALA A 440 -28.50 -33.39 4.61
C ALA A 440 -27.67 -32.74 3.49
N SER A 441 -27.43 -31.43 3.57
CA SER A 441 -26.69 -30.66 2.56
C SER A 441 -25.18 -30.58 2.84
N ARG A 442 -24.70 -31.17 3.95
CA ARG A 442 -23.28 -31.13 4.31
C ARG A 442 -22.43 -31.89 3.31
N ARG A 443 -21.29 -31.30 2.99
CA ARG A 443 -20.20 -31.95 2.25
C ARG A 443 -18.86 -31.43 2.73
N SER A 444 -17.80 -32.18 2.45
CA SER A 444 -16.44 -31.77 2.80
C SER A 444 -16.10 -30.40 2.20
N GLY A 445 -15.66 -29.48 3.06
CA GLY A 445 -15.27 -28.12 2.68
C GLY A 445 -16.42 -27.14 2.40
N LEU A 446 -17.67 -27.51 2.70
CA LEU A 446 -18.80 -26.60 2.81
C LEU A 446 -19.13 -26.37 4.29
N GLU A 447 -19.14 -25.11 4.72
CA GLU A 447 -19.47 -24.73 6.09
C GLU A 447 -20.78 -23.94 6.18
N PHE A 448 -21.56 -24.22 7.22
CA PHE A 448 -22.76 -23.47 7.56
C PHE A 448 -22.48 -22.59 8.78
N VAL A 449 -22.70 -21.28 8.62
CA VAL A 449 -22.58 -20.29 9.70
C VAL A 449 -23.96 -19.69 9.94
N VAL A 450 -24.36 -19.61 11.20
CA VAL A 450 -25.66 -19.04 11.59
C VAL A 450 -25.46 -17.91 12.58
N ILE A 451 -26.08 -16.77 12.28
CA ILE A 451 -26.28 -15.65 13.20
C ILE A 451 -27.63 -15.87 13.88
N LEU A 452 -27.61 -16.33 15.14
CA LEU A 452 -28.82 -16.58 15.92
C LEU A 452 -29.18 -15.32 16.71
N ILE A 453 -30.34 -14.74 16.40
CA ILE A 453 -30.89 -13.54 17.05
C ILE A 453 -32.10 -13.95 17.88
N GLY A 454 -32.05 -13.65 19.16
CA GLY A 454 -33.11 -13.99 20.12
C GLY A 454 -32.59 -13.94 21.54
N THR A 455 -33.47 -14.28 22.48
CA THR A 455 -33.23 -14.29 23.93
C THR A 455 -33.72 -15.60 24.55
N GLU A 456 -33.30 -15.87 25.78
CA GLU A 456 -33.80 -16.98 26.59
C GLU A 456 -35.29 -16.88 26.94
N GLU A 457 -35.91 -15.70 26.80
CA GLU A 457 -37.33 -15.47 27.07
C GLU A 457 -38.22 -15.68 25.83
N ASP A 458 -37.63 -15.85 24.64
CA ASP A 458 -38.38 -16.06 23.41
C ASP A 458 -39.11 -17.42 23.39
N PRO A 459 -40.31 -17.50 22.79
CA PRO A 459 -41.15 -18.70 22.84
C PRO A 459 -40.54 -19.95 22.18
N GLN A 460 -39.51 -19.78 21.34
CA GLN A 460 -38.85 -20.87 20.60
C GLN A 460 -37.83 -21.68 21.41
N ASP A 461 -37.53 -21.29 22.65
CA ASP A 461 -36.44 -21.83 23.48
C ASP A 461 -35.08 -21.73 22.78
N MET A 462 -34.37 -20.63 23.04
CA MET A 462 -33.07 -20.34 22.43
C MET A 462 -32.05 -21.49 22.61
N GLN A 463 -32.07 -22.20 23.74
CA GLN A 463 -31.13 -23.27 24.02
C GLN A 463 -31.42 -24.51 23.15
N SER A 464 -32.69 -24.85 22.99
CA SER A 464 -33.14 -25.89 22.05
C SER A 464 -32.78 -25.55 20.60
N GLN A 465 -33.00 -24.30 20.17
CA GLN A 465 -32.62 -23.83 18.83
C GLN A 465 -31.11 -23.97 18.59
N GLN A 466 -30.28 -23.54 19.56
CA GLN A 466 -28.83 -23.68 19.49
C GLN A 466 -28.40 -25.14 19.35
N ALA A 467 -28.87 -26.01 20.26
CA ALA A 467 -28.48 -27.41 20.28
C ALA A 467 -28.81 -28.14 18.96
N ARG A 468 -29.97 -27.84 18.36
CA ARG A 468 -30.37 -28.45 17.07
C ARG A 468 -29.48 -28.00 15.92
N LEU A 469 -29.18 -26.71 15.83
CA LEU A 469 -28.32 -26.18 14.76
C LEU A 469 -26.87 -26.65 14.91
N GLU A 470 -26.34 -26.70 16.14
CA GLU A 470 -25.00 -27.26 16.41
C GLU A 470 -24.93 -28.75 16.06
N ALA A 471 -25.96 -29.53 16.43
CA ALA A 471 -26.06 -30.94 16.06
C ALA A 471 -26.12 -31.15 14.53
N ALA A 472 -26.72 -30.21 13.80
CA ALA A 472 -26.69 -30.19 12.34
C ALA A 472 -25.31 -29.80 11.76
N GLY A 473 -24.34 -29.40 12.60
CA GLY A 473 -22.99 -29.01 12.19
C GLY A 473 -22.82 -27.56 11.83
N CYS A 474 -23.75 -26.68 12.23
CA CYS A 474 -23.61 -25.24 12.07
C CYS A 474 -22.59 -24.68 13.06
N ARG A 475 -21.89 -23.63 12.65
CA ARG A 475 -21.20 -22.73 13.57
C ARG A 475 -22.13 -21.57 13.94
N LEU A 476 -22.38 -21.43 15.24
CA LEU A 476 -23.29 -20.41 15.75
C LEU A 476 -22.57 -19.17 16.25
N PHE A 477 -23.19 -18.02 16.02
CA PHE A 477 -22.83 -16.74 16.61
C PHE A 477 -24.10 -16.02 17.04
N THR A 478 -24.10 -15.48 18.26
CA THR A 478 -25.17 -14.57 18.74
C THR A 478 -24.82 -13.10 18.52
N ASN A 479 -23.56 -12.82 18.18
CA ASN A 479 -23.06 -11.49 17.84
C ASN A 479 -22.80 -11.42 16.32
N PRO A 480 -23.57 -10.61 15.56
CA PRO A 480 -23.40 -10.45 14.12
C PRO A 480 -21.97 -10.04 13.72
N SER A 481 -21.37 -9.08 14.41
CA SER A 481 -20.00 -8.61 14.10
C SER A 481 -18.96 -9.73 14.27
N ALA A 482 -19.13 -10.62 15.25
CA ALA A 482 -18.26 -11.78 15.44
C ALA A 482 -18.41 -12.81 14.29
N ALA A 483 -19.64 -13.06 13.84
CA ALA A 483 -19.91 -13.90 12.67
C ALA A 483 -19.28 -13.32 11.39
N LEU A 484 -19.43 -12.02 11.14
CA LEU A 484 -18.89 -11.40 9.94
C LEU A 484 -17.35 -11.36 9.96
N ALA A 485 -16.74 -11.10 11.13
CA ALA A 485 -15.29 -11.23 11.30
C ALA A 485 -14.81 -12.65 11.02
N TYR A 486 -15.56 -13.66 11.50
CA TYR A 486 -15.28 -15.06 11.20
C TYR A 486 -15.35 -15.35 9.70
N VAL A 487 -16.41 -14.92 9.01
CA VAL A 487 -16.56 -15.10 7.56
C VAL A 487 -15.36 -14.51 6.81
N CYS A 488 -14.99 -13.26 7.11
CA CYS A 488 -13.84 -12.61 6.46
C CYS A 488 -12.53 -13.39 6.67
N SER A 489 -12.31 -13.95 7.88
CA SER A 489 -11.11 -14.73 8.17
C SER A 489 -11.01 -16.03 7.36
N ARG A 490 -12.15 -16.56 6.90
CA ARG A 490 -12.24 -17.84 6.18
C ARG A 490 -12.13 -17.70 4.68
N PHE A 491 -12.49 -16.54 4.16
CA PHE A 491 -12.26 -16.15 2.76
C PHE A 491 -10.99 -15.30 2.60
N GLY A 492 -10.05 -15.43 3.54
CA GLY A 492 -8.64 -15.05 3.36
C GLY A 492 -8.16 -15.48 1.97
N PRO A 493 -7.30 -14.70 1.27
CA PRO A 493 -6.85 -15.09 -0.06
C PRO A 493 -6.33 -16.53 0.00
N ALA A 494 -6.91 -17.40 -0.84
CA ALA A 494 -6.32 -18.70 -1.13
C ALA A 494 -4.85 -18.42 -1.44
N THR A 495 -3.95 -18.96 -0.62
CA THR A 495 -2.52 -18.66 -0.65
C THR A 495 -2.08 -18.55 -2.11
N ALA A 496 -1.82 -17.31 -2.55
CA ALA A 496 -1.21 -17.09 -3.85
C ALA A 496 0.04 -17.98 -3.89
N PRO A 497 0.38 -18.60 -5.03
CA PRO A 497 1.56 -19.46 -5.13
C PRO A 497 2.73 -18.74 -4.45
N ALA A 498 3.34 -19.42 -3.47
CA ALA A 498 4.27 -18.82 -2.53
C ALA A 498 5.34 -18.03 -3.29
N ALA A 499 5.19 -16.70 -3.33
CA ALA A 499 6.25 -15.83 -3.79
C ALA A 499 7.44 -16.06 -2.85
N VAL A 500 8.67 -15.95 -3.37
CA VAL A 500 9.87 -16.03 -2.53
C VAL A 500 9.74 -14.99 -1.42
N PRO A 501 9.64 -15.40 -0.14
CA PRO A 501 9.47 -14.46 0.95
C PRO A 501 10.67 -13.51 1.03
N VAL A 502 10.43 -12.27 1.44
CA VAL A 502 11.53 -11.37 1.78
C VAL A 502 12.13 -11.83 3.11
N GLU A 503 13.44 -12.05 3.12
CA GLU A 503 14.16 -12.44 4.34
C GLU A 503 14.12 -11.34 5.40
N LEU A 504 13.97 -11.72 6.68
CA LEU A 504 13.93 -10.78 7.81
C LEU A 504 15.22 -9.97 7.96
N THR A 505 16.34 -10.47 7.41
CA THR A 505 17.62 -9.76 7.36
C THR A 505 17.51 -8.41 6.65
N ALA A 506 16.55 -8.24 5.73
CA ALA A 506 16.25 -6.96 5.08
C ALA A 506 15.93 -5.84 6.07
N LEU A 507 15.36 -6.20 7.23
CA LEU A 507 14.93 -5.28 8.29
C LEU A 507 15.84 -5.28 9.52
N THR A 508 16.55 -6.38 9.79
CA THR A 508 17.24 -6.58 11.08
C THR A 508 18.75 -6.34 11.04
N GLN A 509 19.37 -6.45 9.86
CA GLN A 509 20.81 -6.21 9.75
C GLN A 509 21.14 -4.71 9.88
N PRO A 510 22.37 -4.36 10.33
CA PRO A 510 22.87 -3.00 10.28
C PRO A 510 22.73 -2.42 8.86
N MET A 511 22.28 -1.17 8.76
CA MET A 511 22.01 -0.57 7.47
C MET A 511 23.31 -0.35 6.69
N ALA A 512 23.41 -1.03 5.55
CA ALA A 512 24.45 -0.82 4.55
C ALA A 512 23.79 -0.56 3.18
N ALA A 513 24.13 0.55 2.52
CA ALA A 513 23.46 0.98 1.31
C ALA A 513 24.38 1.64 0.27
N LEU A 514 23.99 1.56 -1.01
CA LEU A 514 24.56 2.33 -2.09
C LEU A 514 23.63 3.49 -2.44
N ASN A 515 24.14 4.70 -2.62
CA ASN A 515 23.33 5.86 -2.99
C ASN A 515 23.64 6.30 -4.43
N ALA A 516 22.63 6.25 -5.30
CA ALA A 516 22.68 6.73 -6.67
C ALA A 516 21.70 7.90 -6.83
N GLY A 517 22.23 9.12 -6.95
CA GLY A 517 21.45 10.35 -7.05
C GLY A 517 21.90 11.38 -6.02
N VAL A 518 20.94 12.03 -5.35
CA VAL A 518 21.17 13.21 -4.51
C VAL A 518 22.09 12.89 -3.33
N GLU A 519 23.12 13.72 -3.13
CA GLU A 519 24.14 13.50 -2.10
C GLU A 519 23.62 13.80 -0.69
N SER A 520 22.55 14.59 -0.57
CA SER A 520 21.88 14.85 0.71
C SER A 520 21.35 13.57 1.37
N PHE A 521 20.90 12.58 0.60
CA PHE A 521 20.46 11.28 1.13
C PHE A 521 21.64 10.48 1.66
N TYR A 522 22.77 10.46 0.95
CA TYR A 522 24.00 9.85 1.44
C TYR A 522 24.47 10.46 2.76
N ASN A 523 24.57 11.79 2.82
CA ASN A 523 25.00 12.49 4.04
C ASN A 523 24.07 12.22 5.22
N SER A 524 22.76 12.18 4.98
CA SER A 524 21.77 11.85 6.00
C SER A 524 21.93 10.42 6.54
N MET A 525 22.20 9.44 5.66
CA MET A 525 22.41 8.05 6.04
C MET A 525 23.66 7.89 6.92
N VAL A 526 24.78 8.48 6.49
CA VAL A 526 26.04 8.45 7.27
C VAL A 526 25.87 9.14 8.63
N ALA A 527 25.18 10.29 8.68
CA ALA A 527 24.90 11.00 9.93
C ALA A 527 23.96 10.24 10.89
N GLN A 528 23.28 9.21 10.41
CA GLN A 528 22.47 8.28 11.23
C GLN A 528 23.25 7.02 11.64
N GLY A 529 24.50 6.86 11.20
CA GLY A 529 25.36 5.72 11.52
C GLY A 529 25.25 4.54 10.53
N ALA A 530 24.63 4.73 9.37
CA ALA A 530 24.60 3.69 8.33
C ALA A 530 25.93 3.63 7.56
N GLN A 531 26.33 2.42 7.14
CA GLN A 531 27.38 2.26 6.14
C GLN A 531 26.81 2.63 4.77
N CYS A 532 27.34 3.66 4.14
CA CYS A 532 26.81 4.12 2.86
C CYS A 532 27.95 4.43 1.90
N LEU A 533 27.73 4.22 0.60
CA LEU A 533 28.67 4.59 -0.46
C LEU A 533 27.95 5.42 -1.52
N GLN A 534 28.43 6.65 -1.77
CA GLN A 534 27.92 7.53 -2.81
C GLN A 534 28.49 7.16 -4.18
N LEU A 535 27.62 7.01 -5.18
CA LEU A 535 28.04 6.88 -6.57
C LEU A 535 28.24 8.26 -7.23
N ASP A 536 29.28 8.39 -8.06
CA ASP A 536 29.38 9.45 -9.09
C ASP A 536 28.56 9.02 -10.31
N TRP A 537 27.26 8.82 -10.09
CA TRP A 537 26.34 8.41 -11.15
C TRP A 537 26.14 9.55 -12.15
N ARG A 538 26.14 9.24 -13.44
CA ARG A 538 25.86 10.19 -14.52
C ARG A 538 24.93 9.57 -15.55
N PRO A 539 24.11 10.38 -16.24
CA PRO A 539 23.35 9.91 -17.39
C PRO A 539 24.28 9.21 -18.41
N PRO A 540 23.88 8.04 -18.95
CA PRO A 540 24.63 7.41 -20.02
C PRO A 540 24.82 8.39 -21.19
N ALA A 541 25.98 8.35 -21.84
CA ALA A 541 26.27 9.17 -23.01
C ALA A 541 26.06 10.69 -22.80
N ALA A 542 26.25 11.20 -21.58
CA ALA A 542 25.95 12.59 -21.20
C ALA A 542 24.51 13.01 -21.54
N GLY A 543 23.54 12.09 -21.44
CA GLY A 543 22.12 12.36 -21.71
C GLY A 543 21.70 12.19 -23.17
N ASN A 544 22.61 11.87 -24.09
CA ASN A 544 22.28 11.64 -25.50
C ASN A 544 21.57 10.29 -25.71
N ALA A 545 20.24 10.32 -25.85
CA ALA A 545 19.39 9.13 -26.00
C ALA A 545 19.79 8.19 -27.15
N LYS A 546 20.19 8.74 -28.32
CA LYS A 546 20.60 7.90 -29.47
C LYS A 546 21.87 7.11 -29.19
N LEU A 547 22.84 7.75 -28.52
CA LEU A 547 24.10 7.09 -28.16
C LEU A 547 23.91 6.11 -26.99
N ALA A 548 23.02 6.42 -26.06
CA ALA A 548 22.62 5.52 -24.98
C ALA A 548 21.94 4.24 -25.51
N ASP A 549 21.04 4.34 -26.48
CA ASP A 549 20.38 3.19 -27.12
C ASP A 549 21.37 2.28 -27.86
N VAL A 550 22.36 2.88 -28.53
CA VAL A 550 23.44 2.13 -29.19
C VAL A 550 24.28 1.36 -28.16
N LEU A 551 24.67 2.02 -27.06
CA LEU A 551 25.42 1.37 -25.97
C LEU A 551 24.60 0.26 -25.29
N ALA A 552 23.30 0.47 -25.07
CA ALA A 552 22.41 -0.53 -24.49
C ALA A 552 22.26 -1.78 -25.39
N LYS A 553 22.23 -1.59 -26.72
CA LYS A 553 22.22 -2.71 -27.69
C LYS A 553 23.56 -3.45 -27.73
N MET A 554 24.68 -2.77 -27.51
CA MET A 554 26.00 -3.40 -27.45
C MET A 554 26.21 -4.24 -26.17
N ASN A 555 25.69 -3.80 -25.03
CA ASN A 555 25.79 -4.51 -23.74
C ASN A 555 24.80 -5.68 -23.57
N LYS A 556 23.92 -5.93 -24.56
CA LYS A 556 23.01 -7.09 -24.61
C LYS A 556 23.61 -8.32 -25.33
N ARG A 557 24.85 -8.23 -25.83
CA ARG A 557 25.67 -9.38 -26.24
C ARG A 557 26.52 -9.82 -25.06
#